data_AF-A0A6P6BVZ7-F1
#
_entry.id   AF-A0A6P6BVZ7-F1
#
_cell.length_a   1.000
_cell.length_b   1.000
_cell.length_c   1.000
_cell.angle_alpha   90.00
_cell.angle_beta   90.00
_cell.angle_gamma   90.00
#
_symmetry.space_group_name_H-M   'P 1'
#
loop_
_entity.id
_entity.type
_entity.pdbx_description
1 polymer ?
#
loop_
_entity_poly.entity_id
_entity_poly.type
_entity_poly.pdbx_seq_one_letter_code
_entity_poly.pdbx_strand_id
1 'polypeptide(L)'
;MAAGPNGPEEWVGSAYLFVEPSLDKVVLSDAYAHPQQKMAVYRALRTALAESGSPDVLQMLKIHRSDRQLILQLRFCGRQPCSRFIHAYREGALRTSLEVGLAAALALRSVQLQLELRAGAELLDDLLMDEERCLSCIFAHKPDRLRDEELAELEAALRNLTCGPGGQGGDVEVAPTPSNSLAPSLSKEKPLPPPPGQTFLFQGQPVVNRPLNLQDQQMFARSVGLKWRKVGRSLQRSCRALRDPALEALAYEYEREGLYEQAFQLLRRFVQAEGRRATLQRLVEALEENELTSLAEDLLGLANPDGGLA
;
A
#
# COMPACT_ATOMS: atom_id res chain seq x y z
N MET A 1 -10.95 -18.33 -45.92
CA MET A 1 -10.41 -18.52 -44.54
C MET A 1 -10.93 -17.37 -43.71
N ALA A 2 -11.90 -17.61 -42.83
CA ALA A 2 -12.42 -16.59 -41.93
C ALA A 2 -11.56 -16.59 -40.65
N ALA A 3 -10.95 -15.46 -40.33
CA ALA A 3 -10.30 -15.24 -39.04
C ALA A 3 -11.39 -15.12 -37.97
N GLY A 4 -11.46 -16.08 -37.05
CA GLY A 4 -12.39 -16.06 -35.93
C GLY A 4 -12.03 -14.93 -34.94
N PRO A 5 -13.03 -14.32 -34.27
CA PRO A 5 -12.79 -13.27 -33.30
C PRO A 5 -12.37 -13.88 -31.95
N ASN A 6 -11.40 -13.22 -31.32
CA ASN A 6 -11.02 -13.32 -29.91
C ASN A 6 -10.41 -14.66 -29.44
N GLY A 7 -9.17 -14.59 -28.93
CA GLY A 7 -8.61 -15.66 -28.11
C GLY A 7 -9.51 -15.97 -26.91
N PRO A 8 -9.33 -17.12 -26.24
CA PRO A 8 -10.17 -17.50 -25.10
C PRO A 8 -10.22 -16.35 -24.09
N GLU A 9 -11.41 -15.86 -23.77
CA GLU A 9 -11.57 -14.87 -22.70
C GLU A 9 -10.93 -15.45 -21.44
N GLU A 10 -9.88 -14.78 -20.97
CA GLU A 10 -9.17 -15.19 -19.76
C GLU A 10 -10.14 -15.05 -18.59
N TRP A 11 -10.44 -16.15 -17.89
CA TRP A 11 -11.33 -16.13 -16.74
C TRP A 11 -10.69 -15.28 -15.65
N VAL A 12 -11.26 -14.12 -15.37
CA VAL A 12 -10.78 -13.20 -14.34
C VAL A 12 -11.97 -12.71 -13.55
N GLY A 13 -11.88 -12.85 -12.23
CA GLY A 13 -12.92 -12.41 -11.30
C GLY A 13 -12.32 -11.79 -10.04
N SER A 14 -13.19 -11.19 -9.23
CA SER A 14 -12.80 -10.52 -7.99
C SER A 14 -13.78 -10.77 -6.86
N ALA A 15 -13.25 -10.77 -5.64
CA ALA A 15 -14.02 -10.94 -4.42
C ALA A 15 -13.38 -10.14 -3.27
N TYR A 16 -14.14 -9.93 -2.21
CA TYR A 16 -13.69 -9.33 -0.97
C TYR A 16 -13.73 -10.39 0.13
N LEU A 17 -12.60 -10.56 0.80
CA LEU A 17 -12.46 -11.43 1.97
C LEU A 17 -12.35 -10.56 3.22
N PHE A 18 -13.34 -10.64 4.09
CA PHE A 18 -13.36 -9.96 5.38
C PHE A 18 -12.68 -10.85 6.41
N VAL A 19 -11.78 -10.29 7.20
CA VAL A 19 -11.01 -11.00 8.23
C VAL A 19 -11.16 -10.22 9.54
N GLU A 20 -11.93 -10.76 10.46
CA GLU A 20 -12.24 -10.14 11.75
C GLU A 20 -11.81 -11.04 12.92
N PRO A 21 -11.10 -10.52 13.91
CA PRO A 21 -10.77 -11.26 15.12
C PRO A 21 -11.99 -11.35 16.05
N SER A 22 -12.27 -12.54 16.58
CA SER A 22 -13.40 -12.75 17.52
C SER A 22 -13.14 -12.17 18.92
N LEU A 23 -11.89 -11.80 19.24
CA LEU A 23 -11.51 -11.25 20.55
C LEU A 23 -11.44 -9.72 20.48
N ASP A 24 -12.19 -9.05 21.36
CA ASP A 24 -12.29 -7.59 21.43
C ASP A 24 -10.95 -6.85 21.61
N LYS A 25 -9.94 -7.54 22.14
CA LYS A 25 -8.62 -6.96 22.42
C LYS A 25 -7.71 -6.89 21.19
N VAL A 26 -8.03 -7.61 20.12
CA VAL A 26 -7.22 -7.67 18.91
C VAL A 26 -7.89 -6.79 17.85
N VAL A 27 -7.15 -5.80 17.36
CA VAL A 27 -7.63 -4.87 16.34
C VAL A 27 -6.70 -5.01 15.13
N LEU A 28 -7.12 -5.75 14.10
CA LEU A 28 -6.24 -6.08 12.96
C LEU A 28 -5.94 -4.85 12.10
N SER A 29 -6.88 -3.91 12.01
CA SER A 29 -6.72 -2.62 11.34
C SER A 29 -5.56 -1.81 11.92
N ASP A 30 -5.44 -1.75 13.25
CA ASP A 30 -4.36 -1.06 13.97
C ASP A 30 -3.02 -1.79 13.81
N ALA A 31 -3.03 -3.12 13.89
CA ALA A 31 -1.83 -3.90 13.67
C ALA A 31 -1.28 -3.73 12.23
N TYR A 32 -2.18 -3.65 11.24
CA TYR A 32 -1.79 -3.37 9.85
C TYR A 32 -1.38 -1.90 9.63
N ALA A 33 -1.91 -0.97 10.43
CA ALA A 33 -1.48 0.44 10.43
C ALA A 33 -0.05 0.60 10.95
N HIS A 34 0.38 -0.27 11.87
CA HIS A 34 1.65 -0.14 12.55
C HIS A 34 2.82 -0.60 11.66
N PRO A 35 3.80 0.25 11.32
CA PRO A 35 4.83 -0.07 10.33
C PRO A 35 5.63 -1.35 10.61
N GLN A 36 5.91 -1.64 11.89
CA GLN A 36 6.67 -2.83 12.29
C GLN A 36 5.85 -4.12 12.15
N GLN A 37 4.53 -4.07 12.39
CA GLN A 37 3.65 -5.24 12.35
C GLN A 37 3.03 -5.45 10.97
N LYS A 38 2.84 -4.38 10.19
CA LYS A 38 2.27 -4.39 8.84
C LYS A 38 2.92 -5.42 7.93
N MET A 39 4.26 -5.51 7.93
CA MET A 39 4.99 -6.50 7.13
C MET A 39 4.70 -7.94 7.58
N ALA A 40 4.65 -8.18 8.88
CA ALA A 40 4.36 -9.49 9.44
C ALA A 40 2.92 -9.93 9.14
N VAL A 41 1.95 -9.02 9.30
CA VAL A 41 0.54 -9.24 8.96
C VAL A 41 0.39 -9.51 7.47
N TYR A 42 0.99 -8.68 6.61
CA TYR A 42 0.96 -8.90 5.15
C TYR A 42 1.56 -10.26 4.77
N ARG A 43 2.70 -10.64 5.37
CA ARG A 43 3.32 -11.95 5.14
C ARG A 43 2.40 -13.09 5.54
N ALA A 44 1.72 -12.99 6.68
CA ALA A 44 0.76 -13.99 7.14
C ALA A 44 -0.38 -14.16 6.13
N LEU A 45 -1.01 -13.06 5.73
CA LEU A 45 -2.08 -13.05 4.71
C LEU A 45 -1.61 -13.67 3.39
N ARG A 46 -0.45 -13.24 2.88
CA ARG A 46 0.14 -13.75 1.64
C ARG A 46 0.48 -15.22 1.71
N THR A 47 0.90 -15.72 2.86
CA THR A 47 1.28 -17.13 3.04
C THR A 47 0.04 -18.01 3.08
N ALA A 48 -0.99 -17.60 3.81
CA ALA A 48 -2.25 -18.34 3.86
C ALA A 48 -2.93 -18.45 2.49
N LEU A 49 -2.94 -17.36 1.70
CA LEU A 49 -3.49 -17.38 0.34
C LEU A 49 -2.66 -18.24 -0.63
N ALA A 50 -1.35 -18.37 -0.40
CA ALA A 50 -0.47 -19.14 -1.28
C ALA A 50 -0.78 -20.65 -1.27
N GLU A 51 -1.44 -21.15 -0.22
CA GLU A 51 -1.92 -22.54 -0.15
C GLU A 51 -3.04 -22.82 -1.18
N SER A 52 -3.83 -21.80 -1.48
CA SER A 52 -4.95 -21.88 -2.43
C SER A 52 -4.54 -21.60 -3.88
N GLY A 53 -3.45 -20.87 -4.10
CA GLY A 53 -2.95 -20.56 -5.45
C GLY A 53 -1.63 -19.79 -5.44
N SER A 54 -0.89 -19.85 -6.55
CA SER A 54 0.32 -19.05 -6.72
C SER A 54 -0.02 -17.55 -6.74
N PRO A 55 0.94 -16.66 -6.42
CA PRO A 55 0.71 -15.21 -6.45
C PRO A 55 0.38 -14.66 -7.85
N ASP A 56 0.57 -15.45 -8.91
CA ASP A 56 0.21 -15.07 -10.28
C ASP A 56 -1.28 -15.34 -10.57
N VAL A 57 -1.86 -16.36 -9.94
CA VAL A 57 -3.26 -16.78 -10.14
C VAL A 57 -4.22 -16.27 -9.06
N LEU A 58 -3.71 -15.99 -7.86
CA LEU A 58 -4.47 -15.41 -6.75
C LEU A 58 -3.72 -14.20 -6.21
N GLN A 59 -4.24 -13.02 -6.53
CA GLN A 59 -3.60 -11.74 -6.23
C GLN A 59 -4.41 -10.97 -5.19
N MET A 60 -3.72 -10.44 -4.18
CA MET A 60 -4.27 -9.33 -3.38
C MET A 60 -4.10 -8.04 -4.19
N LEU A 61 -5.21 -7.37 -4.48
CA LEU A 61 -5.23 -6.07 -5.15
C LEU A 61 -5.11 -4.93 -4.15
N LYS A 62 -5.81 -5.02 -3.01
CA LYS A 62 -5.80 -4.00 -1.97
C LYS A 62 -6.16 -4.61 -0.62
N ILE A 63 -5.64 -4.03 0.45
CA ILE A 63 -6.06 -4.32 1.83
C ILE A 63 -6.73 -3.05 2.37
N HIS A 64 -8.03 -3.14 2.66
CA HIS A 64 -8.77 -2.08 3.31
C HIS A 64 -8.77 -2.32 4.82
N ARG A 65 -8.59 -1.25 5.57
CA ARG A 65 -8.76 -1.24 7.02
C ARG A 65 -10.17 -0.72 7.31
N SER A 66 -10.97 -1.47 8.07
CA SER A 66 -12.29 -1.04 8.51
C SER A 66 -12.49 -1.46 9.95
N ASP A 67 -12.76 -0.51 10.85
CA ASP A 67 -13.00 -0.77 12.27
C ASP A 67 -11.97 -1.71 12.91
N ARG A 68 -12.31 -2.98 13.15
CA ARG A 68 -11.41 -4.01 13.71
C ARG A 68 -10.93 -5.06 12.72
N GLN A 69 -11.47 -5.04 11.51
CA GLN A 69 -11.25 -6.03 10.48
C GLN A 69 -10.34 -5.54 9.35
N LEU A 70 -9.80 -6.50 8.60
CA LEU A 70 -9.13 -6.27 7.33
C LEU A 70 -9.99 -6.84 6.21
N ILE A 71 -10.15 -6.07 5.14
CA ILE A 71 -10.91 -6.50 3.96
C ILE A 71 -9.92 -6.60 2.80
N LEU A 72 -9.70 -7.81 2.31
CA LEU A 72 -8.79 -8.09 1.21
C LEU A 72 -9.58 -8.10 -0.09
N GLN A 73 -9.25 -7.20 -1.01
CA GLN A 73 -9.73 -7.26 -2.38
C GLN A 73 -8.85 -8.27 -3.14
N LEU A 74 -9.45 -9.38 -3.58
CA LEU A 74 -8.78 -10.47 -4.26
C LEU A 74 -9.09 -10.44 -5.76
N ARG A 75 -8.10 -10.81 -6.57
CA ARG A 75 -8.24 -11.11 -7.99
C ARG A 75 -7.86 -12.56 -8.24
N PHE A 76 -8.70 -13.25 -8.98
CA PHE A 76 -8.49 -14.61 -9.41
C PHE A 76 -8.24 -14.61 -10.92
N CYS A 77 -7.17 -15.29 -11.36
CA CYS A 77 -6.86 -15.54 -12.75
C CYS A 77 -6.96 -17.05 -13.00
N GLY A 78 -7.99 -17.46 -13.73
CA GLY A 78 -8.34 -18.85 -13.96
C GLY A 78 -9.40 -19.39 -12.99
N ARG A 79 -10.31 -20.18 -13.56
CA ARG A 79 -11.43 -20.79 -12.84
C ARG A 79 -10.98 -21.83 -11.81
N GLN A 80 -9.99 -22.65 -12.17
CA GLN A 80 -9.50 -23.75 -11.31
C GLN A 80 -8.83 -23.25 -10.02
N PRO A 81 -7.95 -22.23 -10.03
CA PRO A 81 -7.45 -21.61 -8.80
C PRO A 81 -8.55 -21.02 -7.91
N CYS A 82 -9.59 -20.42 -8.50
CA CYS A 82 -10.72 -19.89 -7.73
C CYS A 82 -11.53 -21.00 -7.06
N SER A 83 -11.82 -22.09 -7.78
CA SER A 83 -12.45 -23.30 -7.24
C SER A 83 -11.68 -23.86 -6.04
N ARG A 84 -10.35 -24.01 -6.17
CA ARG A 84 -9.48 -24.45 -5.06
C ARG A 84 -9.55 -23.52 -3.85
N PHE A 85 -9.59 -22.21 -4.07
CA PHE A 85 -9.75 -21.23 -2.99
C PHE A 85 -11.09 -21.38 -2.27
N ILE A 86 -12.21 -21.51 -3.02
CA ILE A 86 -13.54 -21.71 -2.44
C ILE A 86 -13.57 -22.98 -1.58
N HIS A 87 -12.95 -24.07 -2.07
CA HIS A 87 -12.85 -25.32 -1.32
C HIS A 87 -12.07 -25.15 -0.01
N ALA A 88 -10.88 -24.53 -0.07
CA ALA A 88 -10.05 -24.27 1.11
C ALA A 88 -10.71 -23.31 2.11
N TYR A 89 -11.50 -22.36 1.61
CA TYR A 89 -12.31 -21.46 2.41
C TYR A 89 -13.41 -22.24 3.15
N ARG A 90 -14.20 -23.03 2.42
CA ARG A 90 -15.32 -23.82 2.95
C ARG A 90 -14.88 -24.85 3.99
N GLU A 91 -13.76 -25.51 3.77
CA GLU A 91 -13.21 -26.51 4.70
C GLU A 91 -12.53 -25.91 5.93
N GLY A 92 -12.39 -24.57 5.98
CA GLY A 92 -11.71 -23.88 7.08
C GLY A 92 -10.19 -23.99 7.04
N ALA A 93 -9.60 -24.57 5.99
CA ALA A 93 -8.16 -24.63 5.81
C ALA A 93 -7.55 -23.22 5.73
N LEU A 94 -8.17 -22.33 4.94
CA LEU A 94 -7.73 -20.93 4.83
C LEU A 94 -7.81 -20.22 6.18
N ARG A 95 -8.90 -20.42 6.92
CA ARG A 95 -9.09 -19.84 8.26
C ARG A 95 -7.99 -20.29 9.21
N THR A 96 -7.71 -21.59 9.25
CA THR A 96 -6.68 -22.17 10.11
C THR A 96 -5.29 -21.60 9.78
N SER A 97 -4.95 -21.50 8.50
CA SER A 97 -3.67 -20.92 8.07
C SER A 97 -3.55 -19.43 8.42
N LEU A 98 -4.64 -18.67 8.27
CA LEU A 98 -4.71 -17.27 8.70
C LEU A 98 -4.56 -17.13 10.22
N GLU A 99 -5.22 -17.96 11.01
CA GLU A 99 -5.14 -17.93 12.48
C GLU A 99 -3.72 -18.21 12.96
N VAL A 100 -3.06 -19.23 12.41
CA VAL A 100 -1.67 -19.57 12.75
C VAL A 100 -0.73 -18.43 12.35
N GLY A 101 -0.86 -17.92 11.13
CA GLY A 101 0.00 -16.86 10.61
C GLY A 101 -0.16 -15.53 11.37
N LEU A 102 -1.41 -15.14 11.66
CA LEU A 102 -1.70 -13.89 12.37
C LEU A 102 -1.36 -13.98 13.85
N ALA A 103 -1.56 -15.13 14.51
CA ALA A 103 -1.10 -15.32 15.88
C ALA A 103 0.42 -15.09 15.98
N ALA A 104 1.20 -15.68 15.06
CA ALA A 104 2.65 -15.47 15.01
C ALA A 104 3.02 -14.01 14.70
N ALA A 105 2.36 -13.38 13.73
CA ALA A 105 2.63 -12.00 13.35
C ALA A 105 2.36 -10.98 14.47
N LEU A 106 1.37 -11.27 15.33
CA LEU A 106 0.95 -10.42 16.45
C LEU A 106 1.59 -10.81 17.78
N ALA A 107 2.48 -11.82 17.80
CA ALA A 107 3.06 -12.40 19.01
C ALA A 107 2.00 -12.86 20.04
N LEU A 108 0.89 -13.42 19.54
CA LEU A 108 -0.19 -13.98 20.33
C LEU A 108 -0.06 -15.51 20.39
N ARG A 109 -0.58 -16.12 21.47
CA ARG A 109 -0.64 -17.58 21.60
C ARG A 109 -1.60 -18.22 20.59
N SER A 110 -2.71 -17.55 20.32
CA SER A 110 -3.76 -17.98 19.39
C SER A 110 -4.65 -16.78 19.06
N VAL A 111 -5.20 -16.76 17.85
CA VAL A 111 -6.26 -15.83 17.45
C VAL A 111 -7.38 -16.65 16.83
N GLN A 112 -8.63 -16.29 17.13
CA GLN A 112 -9.80 -16.86 16.45
C GLN A 112 -10.31 -15.84 15.44
N LEU A 113 -10.60 -16.30 14.23
CA LEU A 113 -11.03 -15.44 13.13
C LEU A 113 -12.43 -15.80 12.65
N GLN A 114 -13.21 -14.77 12.40
CA GLN A 114 -14.39 -14.84 11.54
C GLN A 114 -13.99 -14.34 10.15
N LEU A 115 -14.37 -15.13 9.15
CA LEU A 115 -14.15 -14.79 7.76
C LEU A 115 -15.50 -14.58 7.10
N GLU A 116 -15.59 -13.61 6.17
CA GLU A 116 -16.75 -13.48 5.29
C GLU A 116 -16.33 -13.35 3.82
N LEU A 117 -16.94 -14.20 3.00
CA LEU A 117 -16.90 -14.31 1.54
C LEU A 117 -17.83 -13.33 0.79
N ARG A 118 -17.39 -12.27 0.11
CA ARG A 118 -18.32 -11.44 -0.73
C ARG A 118 -17.87 -11.23 -2.17
N ALA A 119 -18.81 -11.25 -3.10
CA ALA A 119 -18.61 -10.80 -4.49
C ALA A 119 -19.66 -9.73 -4.80
N GLY A 120 -19.22 -8.46 -4.86
CA GLY A 120 -20.14 -7.32 -4.97
C GLY A 120 -21.09 -7.22 -3.78
N ALA A 121 -22.39 -7.29 -4.08
CA ALA A 121 -23.45 -7.27 -3.06
C ALA A 121 -23.80 -8.66 -2.51
N GLU A 122 -23.29 -9.73 -3.13
CA GLU A 122 -23.62 -11.10 -2.75
C GLU A 122 -22.68 -11.63 -1.66
N LEU A 123 -23.28 -12.18 -0.60
CA LEU A 123 -22.59 -12.94 0.43
C LEU A 123 -22.43 -14.39 -0.05
N LEU A 124 -21.20 -14.77 -0.40
CA LEU A 124 -20.88 -16.10 -0.91
C LEU A 124 -20.93 -17.18 0.18
N ASP A 125 -20.86 -16.78 1.45
CA ASP A 125 -20.93 -17.72 2.59
C ASP A 125 -22.24 -18.53 2.59
N ASP A 126 -23.34 -17.92 2.15
CA ASP A 126 -24.65 -18.57 2.00
C ASP A 126 -24.72 -19.52 0.80
N LEU A 127 -23.76 -19.41 -0.12
CA LEU A 127 -23.74 -20.11 -1.41
C LEU A 127 -22.63 -21.16 -1.50
N LEU A 128 -21.82 -21.38 -0.45
CA LEU A 128 -20.64 -22.27 -0.48
C LEU A 128 -20.93 -23.74 -0.85
N MET A 129 -22.19 -24.18 -0.73
CA MET A 129 -22.61 -25.52 -1.17
C MET A 129 -22.75 -25.63 -2.70
N ASP A 130 -22.99 -24.50 -3.36
CA ASP A 130 -23.09 -24.37 -4.82
C ASP A 130 -21.86 -23.62 -5.36
N GLU A 131 -20.81 -24.40 -5.61
CA GLU A 131 -19.53 -23.89 -6.10
C GLU A 131 -19.66 -23.18 -7.45
N GLU A 132 -20.51 -23.69 -8.35
CA GLU A 132 -20.76 -23.13 -9.67
C GLU A 132 -21.37 -21.73 -9.60
N ARG A 133 -22.29 -21.54 -8.65
CA ARG A 133 -22.87 -20.22 -8.38
C ARG A 133 -21.83 -19.27 -7.80
N CYS A 134 -21.02 -19.70 -6.84
CA CYS A 134 -19.94 -18.88 -6.29
C CYS A 134 -18.95 -18.41 -7.38
N LEU A 135 -18.52 -19.32 -8.26
CA LEU A 135 -17.64 -19.01 -9.38
C LEU A 135 -18.28 -18.02 -10.36
N SER A 136 -19.57 -18.18 -10.64
CA SER A 136 -20.34 -17.26 -11.49
C SER A 136 -20.39 -15.85 -10.89
N CYS A 137 -20.63 -15.73 -9.58
CA CYS A 137 -20.68 -14.43 -8.88
C CYS A 137 -19.32 -13.74 -8.88
N ILE A 138 -18.24 -14.48 -8.58
CA ILE A 138 -16.87 -13.94 -8.62
C ILE A 138 -16.49 -13.48 -10.04
N PHE A 139 -16.87 -14.26 -11.06
CA PHE A 139 -16.58 -13.92 -12.46
C PHE A 139 -17.37 -12.70 -12.95
N ALA A 140 -18.62 -12.54 -12.50
CA ALA A 140 -19.44 -11.37 -12.84
C ALA A 140 -18.80 -10.06 -12.35
N HIS A 141 -18.04 -10.11 -11.25
CA HIS A 141 -17.30 -8.99 -10.72
C HIS A 141 -15.88 -8.95 -11.27
N LYS A 142 -15.69 -8.23 -12.38
CA LYS A 142 -14.36 -7.98 -12.94
C LYS A 142 -13.56 -7.01 -12.04
N PRO A 143 -12.27 -7.28 -11.80
CA PRO A 143 -11.42 -6.36 -11.05
C PRO A 143 -11.33 -5.02 -11.77
N ASP A 144 -11.67 -3.95 -11.07
CA ASP A 144 -11.71 -2.56 -11.56
C ASP A 144 -10.37 -1.84 -11.39
N ARG A 145 -9.43 -2.45 -10.65
CA ARG A 145 -8.20 -1.81 -10.20
C ARG A 145 -6.98 -2.70 -10.39
N LEU A 146 -5.86 -2.04 -10.66
CA LEU A 146 -4.54 -2.65 -10.55
C LEU A 146 -4.17 -2.82 -9.07
N ARG A 147 -3.18 -3.68 -8.80
CA ARG A 147 -2.64 -3.87 -7.45
C ARG A 147 -2.15 -2.53 -6.88
N ASP A 148 -2.50 -2.28 -5.63
CA ASP A 148 -2.12 -1.08 -4.89
C ASP A 148 -0.59 -0.99 -4.72
N GLU A 149 -0.04 0.22 -4.82
CA GLU A 149 1.40 0.50 -4.73
C GLU A 149 1.96 0.05 -3.37
N GLU A 150 1.17 0.20 -2.29
CA GLU A 150 1.52 -0.27 -0.95
C GLU A 150 1.80 -1.78 -0.93
N LEU A 151 0.96 -2.57 -1.61
CA LEU A 151 1.14 -4.02 -1.69
C LEU A 151 2.33 -4.38 -2.58
N ALA A 152 2.57 -3.62 -3.65
CA ALA A 152 3.74 -3.81 -4.50
C ALA A 152 5.05 -3.57 -3.74
N GLU A 153 5.12 -2.51 -2.93
CA GLU A 153 6.26 -2.22 -2.05
C GLU A 153 6.46 -3.30 -1.00
N LEU A 154 5.38 -3.74 -0.33
CA LEU A 154 5.43 -4.81 0.65
C LEU A 154 5.90 -6.13 0.02
N GLU A 155 5.46 -6.46 -1.18
CA GLU A 155 5.89 -7.66 -1.88
C GLU A 155 7.36 -7.57 -2.34
N ALA A 156 7.81 -6.41 -2.82
CA ALA A 156 9.21 -6.18 -3.15
C ALA A 156 10.10 -6.32 -1.91
N ALA A 157 9.69 -5.75 -0.77
CA ALA A 157 10.41 -5.89 0.49
C ALA A 157 10.42 -7.35 1.00
N LEU A 158 9.31 -8.09 0.86
CA LEU A 158 9.29 -9.53 1.15
C LEU A 158 10.26 -10.32 0.27
N ARG A 159 10.30 -10.03 -1.04
CA ARG A 159 11.24 -10.69 -1.96
C ARG A 159 12.68 -10.42 -1.56
N ASN A 160 13.02 -9.17 -1.21
CA ASN A 160 14.36 -8.80 -0.74
C ASN A 160 14.75 -9.52 0.57
N LEU A 161 13.80 -9.68 1.50
CA LEU A 161 14.00 -10.45 2.74
C LEU A 161 14.18 -11.96 2.49
N THR A 162 13.55 -12.50 1.44
CA THR A 162 13.65 -13.92 1.07
C THR A 162 14.93 -14.20 0.27
N CYS A 163 15.44 -13.21 -0.46
CA CYS A 163 16.68 -13.26 -1.23
C CYS A 163 17.91 -12.79 -0.44
N GLY A 164 18.05 -13.21 0.83
CA GLY A 164 19.37 -13.17 1.48
C GLY A 164 20.36 -14.05 0.72
N PRO A 165 21.68 -13.77 0.75
CA PRO A 165 22.66 -14.56 0.02
C PRO A 165 22.74 -15.96 0.64
N GLY A 166 21.96 -16.89 0.09
CA GLY A 166 22.11 -18.32 0.31
C GLY A 166 23.43 -18.76 -0.30
N GLY A 167 24.42 -18.98 0.56
CA GLY A 167 25.72 -19.54 0.20
C GLY A 167 25.55 -20.86 -0.54
N GLN A 168 26.13 -20.92 -1.73
CA GLN A 168 26.34 -22.13 -2.48
C GLN A 168 27.86 -22.23 -2.69
N GLY A 169 28.49 -23.18 -2.01
CA GLY A 169 29.94 -23.39 -2.08
C GLY A 169 30.43 -24.44 -1.11
N GLY A 170 30.38 -25.70 -1.55
CA GLY A 170 31.39 -26.75 -1.32
C GLY A 170 31.64 -27.26 0.11
N ASP A 171 31.38 -28.55 0.29
CA ASP A 171 32.15 -29.43 1.19
C ASP A 171 33.66 -29.13 1.09
N VAL A 172 34.30 -28.75 2.19
CA VAL A 172 35.46 -29.46 2.80
C VAL A 172 35.51 -29.11 4.30
N GLU A 173 35.35 -30.16 5.09
CA GLU A 173 35.68 -30.38 6.51
C GLU A 173 36.96 -29.71 7.03
N VAL A 174 36.91 -28.97 8.15
CA VAL A 174 37.84 -29.09 9.32
C VAL A 174 37.15 -28.55 10.59
N ALA A 175 37.35 -29.29 11.68
CA ALA A 175 36.81 -29.24 13.04
C ALA A 175 37.14 -27.96 13.90
N PRO A 176 36.59 -27.83 15.13
CA PRO A 176 36.27 -26.55 15.79
C PRO A 176 37.20 -26.08 16.94
N THR A 177 36.87 -24.89 17.46
CA THR A 177 37.18 -24.26 18.80
C THR A 177 38.47 -23.40 18.93
N PRO A 178 38.62 -22.60 20.00
CA PRO A 178 37.87 -21.38 20.34
C PRO A 178 38.83 -20.20 20.67
N SER A 179 38.38 -18.94 20.66
CA SER A 179 39.05 -17.90 21.47
C SER A 179 38.23 -16.63 21.68
N ASN A 180 38.10 -16.31 22.97
CA ASN A 180 37.71 -15.03 23.54
C ASN A 180 38.31 -13.83 22.80
N SER A 181 37.57 -12.71 22.76
CA SER A 181 38.00 -11.52 23.51
C SER A 181 36.93 -10.42 23.53
N LEU A 182 36.99 -9.72 24.66
CA LEU A 182 36.19 -8.61 25.17
C LEU A 182 35.83 -7.51 24.16
N ALA A 183 34.70 -6.87 24.51
CA ALA A 183 34.09 -5.65 23.98
C ALA A 183 35.04 -4.50 23.58
N PRO A 184 34.52 -3.54 22.79
CA PRO A 184 34.90 -2.15 22.90
C PRO A 184 33.70 -1.22 23.17
N SER A 185 33.76 -0.62 24.37
CA SER A 185 33.61 0.82 24.67
C SER A 185 32.65 1.71 23.87
N LEU A 186 31.71 2.31 24.61
CA LEU A 186 31.09 3.60 24.32
C LEU A 186 32.15 4.68 24.05
N SER A 187 31.98 5.45 22.97
CA SER A 187 32.48 6.84 22.85
C SER A 187 31.68 7.63 21.81
N LYS A 188 31.23 8.82 22.24
CA LYS A 188 30.55 9.92 21.52
C LYS A 188 30.89 10.06 20.03
N GLU A 189 29.87 10.21 19.20
CA GLU A 189 29.96 11.00 17.97
C GLU A 189 28.81 12.02 17.87
N LYS A 190 29.20 13.27 17.67
CA LYS A 190 28.37 14.47 17.50
C LYS A 190 27.67 14.40 16.12
N PRO A 191 26.43 14.88 15.94
CA PRO A 191 25.75 14.76 14.64
C PRO A 191 26.52 15.52 13.55
N LEU A 192 27.00 14.78 12.55
CA LEU A 192 27.56 15.33 11.32
C LEU A 192 26.44 15.98 10.49
N PRO A 193 26.67 17.16 9.89
CA PRO A 193 25.68 17.80 9.02
C PRO A 193 25.48 16.97 7.74
N PRO A 194 24.24 16.87 7.22
CA PRO A 194 23.94 16.10 6.02
C PRO A 194 24.61 16.69 4.76
N PRO A 195 24.88 15.87 3.74
CA PRO A 195 25.65 16.24 2.55
C PRO A 195 25.00 17.37 1.73
N PRO A 196 25.81 18.22 1.07
CA PRO A 196 25.34 19.38 0.30
C PRO A 196 24.51 18.92 -0.91
N GLY A 197 23.26 19.39 -0.99
CA GLY A 197 22.31 19.09 -2.07
C GLY A 197 20.98 18.46 -1.61
N GLN A 198 20.88 18.08 -0.33
CA GLN A 198 19.65 17.55 0.28
C GLN A 198 18.93 18.56 1.18
N THR A 199 19.28 19.84 1.14
CA THR A 199 18.61 20.89 1.93
C THR A 199 18.30 22.10 1.06
N PHE A 200 17.14 22.73 1.30
CA PHE A 200 16.74 24.00 0.71
C PHE A 200 16.37 24.99 1.81
N LEU A 201 16.33 26.28 1.49
CA LEU A 201 15.94 27.31 2.46
C LEU A 201 14.46 27.62 2.34
N PHE A 202 13.73 27.53 3.44
CA PHE A 202 12.35 27.99 3.57
C PHE A 202 12.31 29.03 4.70
N GLN A 203 11.88 30.26 4.39
CA GLN A 203 11.90 31.38 5.34
C GLN A 203 13.24 31.58 6.11
N GLY A 204 14.37 31.28 5.46
CA GLY A 204 15.71 31.37 6.07
C GLY A 204 16.12 30.18 6.95
N GLN A 205 15.27 29.14 7.08
CA GLN A 205 15.63 27.89 7.76
C GLN A 205 16.05 26.79 6.77
N PRO A 206 17.10 26.00 7.09
CA PRO A 206 17.51 24.87 6.27
C PRO A 206 16.56 23.68 6.48
N VAL A 207 15.86 23.29 5.42
CA VAL A 207 14.89 22.20 5.40
C VAL A 207 15.43 21.06 4.56
N VAL A 208 15.26 19.81 5.03
CA VAL A 208 15.68 18.62 4.29
C VAL A 208 14.76 18.39 3.10
N ASN A 209 15.33 18.41 1.90
CA ASN A 209 14.67 18.06 0.66
C ASN A 209 14.51 16.55 0.55
N ARG A 210 13.28 16.11 0.27
CA ARG A 210 12.94 14.70 0.08
C ARG A 210 11.86 14.57 -0.99
N PRO A 211 11.70 13.39 -1.63
CA PRO A 211 10.54 13.12 -2.47
C PRO A 211 9.24 13.28 -1.68
N LEU A 212 8.19 13.70 -2.36
CA LEU A 212 6.85 13.77 -1.79
C LEU A 212 6.39 12.38 -1.38
N ASN A 213 5.98 12.23 -0.12
CA ASN A 213 5.41 11.00 0.39
C ASN A 213 3.87 11.09 0.41
N LEU A 214 3.20 9.99 0.77
CA LEU A 214 1.74 9.95 0.83
C LEU A 214 1.16 10.96 1.85
N GLN A 215 1.86 11.20 2.96
CA GLN A 215 1.42 12.13 3.99
C GLN A 215 1.39 13.57 3.47
N ASP A 216 2.39 13.99 2.68
CA ASP A 216 2.41 15.31 2.05
C ASP A 216 1.24 15.47 1.08
N GLN A 217 0.95 14.42 0.30
CA GLN A 217 -0.14 14.41 -0.66
C GLN A 217 -1.50 14.55 0.04
N GLN A 218 -1.71 13.81 1.13
CA GLN A 218 -2.92 13.89 1.93
C GLN A 218 -3.07 15.25 2.62
N MET A 219 -2.00 15.76 3.23
CA MET A 219 -2.02 17.05 3.92
C MET A 219 -2.30 18.20 2.94
N PHE A 220 -1.64 18.20 1.77
CA PHE A 220 -1.96 19.13 0.69
C PHE A 220 -3.43 19.05 0.29
N ALA A 221 -3.94 17.85 0.02
CA ALA A 221 -5.30 17.65 -0.45
C ALA A 221 -6.36 18.11 0.57
N ARG A 222 -6.10 17.98 1.87
CA ARG A 222 -7.00 18.46 2.95
C ARG A 222 -7.09 19.98 3.00
N SER A 223 -5.99 20.68 2.73
CA SER A 223 -5.88 22.10 3.06
C SER A 223 -5.88 23.04 1.85
N VAL A 224 -5.53 22.57 0.65
CA VAL A 224 -5.39 23.45 -0.53
C VAL A 224 -6.74 23.94 -1.09
N GLY A 225 -7.81 23.14 -0.94
CA GLY A 225 -9.14 23.45 -1.47
C GLY A 225 -9.12 23.86 -2.95
N LEU A 226 -9.88 24.89 -3.32
CA LEU A 226 -9.98 25.40 -4.70
C LEU A 226 -8.64 25.90 -5.29
N LYS A 227 -7.64 26.20 -4.44
CA LYS A 227 -6.33 26.70 -4.88
C LYS A 227 -5.46 25.62 -5.53
N TRP A 228 -5.88 24.35 -5.51
CA TRP A 228 -5.14 23.24 -6.15
C TRP A 228 -4.84 23.53 -7.63
N ARG A 229 -5.76 24.19 -8.34
CA ARG A 229 -5.56 24.56 -9.75
C ARG A 229 -4.43 25.56 -9.92
N LYS A 230 -4.32 26.54 -9.02
CA LYS A 230 -3.26 27.56 -9.06
C LYS A 230 -1.90 26.94 -8.74
N VAL A 231 -1.83 26.09 -7.72
CA VAL A 231 -0.62 25.31 -7.39
C VAL A 231 -0.24 24.40 -8.55
N GLY A 232 -1.22 23.74 -9.19
CA GLY A 232 -1.01 22.94 -10.39
C GLY A 232 -0.37 23.74 -11.53
N ARG A 233 -0.81 24.99 -11.77
CA ARG A 233 -0.20 25.89 -12.77
C ARG A 233 1.22 26.31 -12.41
N SER A 234 1.55 26.46 -11.13
CA SER A 234 2.95 26.67 -10.71
C SER A 234 3.80 25.44 -10.97
N LEU A 235 3.28 24.25 -10.64
CA LEU A 235 3.96 22.97 -10.89
C LEU A 235 4.10 22.63 -12.38
N GLN A 236 3.20 23.11 -13.24
CA GLN A 236 3.29 22.97 -14.72
C GLN A 236 4.59 23.52 -15.31
N ARG A 237 5.21 24.54 -14.67
CA ARG A 237 6.48 25.12 -15.14
C ARG A 237 7.62 24.11 -15.07
N SER A 238 7.59 23.26 -14.05
CA SER A 238 8.62 22.26 -13.79
C SER A 238 8.20 20.83 -14.18
N CYS A 239 6.90 20.56 -14.38
CA CYS A 239 6.39 19.24 -14.75
C CYS A 239 5.56 19.27 -16.04
N ARG A 240 6.04 18.58 -17.08
CA ARG A 240 5.37 18.53 -18.40
C ARG A 240 4.04 17.77 -18.35
N ALA A 241 3.91 16.76 -17.50
CA ALA A 241 2.71 15.92 -17.43
C ALA A 241 1.49 16.62 -16.81
N LEU A 242 1.71 17.77 -16.17
CA LEU A 242 0.65 18.62 -15.64
C LEU A 242 0.21 19.71 -16.63
N ARG A 243 0.89 19.89 -17.76
CA ARG A 243 0.51 20.91 -18.76
C ARG A 243 -0.88 20.66 -19.30
N ASP A 244 -1.54 21.72 -19.73
CA ASP A 244 -2.88 21.65 -20.32
C ASP A 244 -2.90 20.65 -21.49
N PRO A 245 -3.93 19.79 -21.57
CA PRO A 245 -5.21 19.84 -20.86
C PRO A 245 -5.25 19.06 -19.53
N ALA A 246 -4.11 18.66 -18.95
CA ALA A 246 -4.10 17.73 -17.80
C ALA A 246 -4.84 18.25 -16.56
N LEU A 247 -4.78 19.55 -16.26
CA LEU A 247 -5.51 20.12 -15.11
C LEU A 247 -7.03 20.14 -15.34
N GLU A 248 -7.47 20.42 -16.57
CA GLU A 248 -8.89 20.39 -16.95
C GLU A 248 -9.42 18.95 -16.95
N ALA A 249 -8.61 17.99 -17.43
CA ALA A 249 -8.93 16.57 -17.36
C ALA A 249 -9.11 16.09 -15.92
N LEU A 250 -8.18 16.44 -15.02
CA LEU A 250 -8.30 16.13 -13.59
C LEU A 250 -9.53 16.78 -12.95
N ALA A 251 -9.84 18.02 -13.34
CA ALA A 251 -11.02 18.71 -12.84
C ALA A 251 -12.31 17.98 -13.27
N TYR A 252 -12.39 17.56 -14.53
CA TYR A 252 -13.56 16.85 -15.08
C TYR A 252 -13.70 15.42 -14.54
N GLU A 253 -12.61 14.65 -14.51
CA GLU A 253 -12.60 13.25 -14.06
C GLU A 253 -13.03 13.13 -12.60
N TYR A 254 -12.51 14.00 -11.73
CA TYR A 254 -12.69 13.91 -10.27
C TYR A 254 -13.67 14.95 -9.71
N GLU A 255 -14.46 15.61 -10.56
CA GLU A 255 -15.46 16.60 -10.11
C GLU A 255 -16.45 16.02 -9.11
N ARG A 256 -16.90 14.79 -9.35
CA ARG A 256 -17.90 14.10 -8.52
C ARG A 256 -17.36 13.65 -7.16
N GLU A 257 -16.05 13.49 -7.05
CA GLU A 257 -15.35 13.04 -5.83
C GLU A 257 -14.97 14.23 -4.93
N GLY A 258 -14.93 15.43 -5.51
CA GLY A 258 -14.77 16.69 -4.78
C GLY A 258 -13.35 17.24 -4.79
N LEU A 259 -13.19 18.41 -4.16
CA LEU A 259 -11.94 19.19 -4.21
C LEU A 259 -10.74 18.48 -3.59
N TYR A 260 -10.99 17.71 -2.53
CA TYR A 260 -9.97 16.89 -1.90
C TYR A 260 -9.35 15.91 -2.91
N GLU A 261 -10.19 15.17 -3.63
CA GLU A 261 -9.72 14.17 -4.57
C GLU A 261 -9.01 14.82 -5.77
N GLN A 262 -9.55 15.92 -6.30
CA GLN A 262 -8.88 16.68 -7.36
C GLN A 262 -7.47 17.14 -6.96
N ALA A 263 -7.31 17.66 -5.74
CA ALA A 263 -6.03 18.08 -5.20
C ALA A 263 -5.07 16.89 -4.97
N PHE A 264 -5.60 15.77 -4.47
CA PHE A 264 -4.82 14.55 -4.27
C PHE A 264 -4.31 13.99 -5.60
N GLN A 265 -5.17 13.90 -6.62
CA GLN A 265 -4.83 13.40 -7.94
C GLN A 265 -3.85 14.31 -8.68
N LEU A 266 -3.88 15.63 -8.44
CA LEU A 266 -2.83 16.54 -8.93
C LEU A 266 -1.43 16.09 -8.47
N LEU A 267 -1.25 15.92 -7.16
CA LEU A 267 0.07 15.53 -6.63
C LEU A 267 0.43 14.09 -6.97
N ARG A 268 -0.56 13.19 -7.04
CA ARG A 268 -0.33 11.83 -7.50
C ARG A 268 0.19 11.81 -8.94
N ARG A 269 -0.41 12.59 -9.84
CA ARG A 269 0.05 12.75 -11.23
C ARG A 269 1.45 13.39 -11.31
N PHE A 270 1.72 14.37 -10.46
CA PHE A 270 3.04 14.98 -10.34
C PHE A 270 4.12 13.97 -9.93
N VAL A 271 3.84 13.15 -8.91
CA VAL A 271 4.74 12.09 -8.44
C VAL A 271 4.92 11.00 -9.48
N GLN A 272 3.87 10.58 -10.16
CA GLN A 272 3.95 9.59 -11.24
C GLN A 272 4.82 10.08 -12.42
N ALA A 273 4.73 11.36 -12.76
CA ALA A 273 5.48 11.92 -13.88
C ALA A 273 6.96 12.20 -13.56
N GLU A 274 7.24 12.70 -12.36
CA GLU A 274 8.59 13.16 -11.99
C GLU A 274 9.35 12.13 -11.13
N GLY A 275 8.66 11.12 -10.59
CA GLY A 275 9.23 10.09 -9.71
C GLY A 275 9.97 10.70 -8.54
N ARG A 276 11.25 10.33 -8.37
CA ARG A 276 12.12 10.86 -7.30
C ARG A 276 12.38 12.37 -7.41
N ARG A 277 12.06 13.00 -8.54
CA ARG A 277 12.20 14.45 -8.76
C ARG A 277 10.96 15.23 -8.32
N ALA A 278 9.85 14.57 -7.99
CA ALA A 278 8.72 15.20 -7.31
C ALA A 278 9.09 15.46 -5.85
N THR A 279 9.85 16.52 -5.62
CA THR A 279 10.41 16.84 -4.32
C THR A 279 9.55 17.80 -3.52
N LEU A 280 9.71 17.74 -2.19
CA LEU A 280 9.08 18.63 -1.22
C LEU A 280 9.41 20.09 -1.52
N GLN A 281 10.66 20.39 -1.89
CA GLN A 281 11.07 21.74 -2.29
C GLN A 281 10.18 22.30 -3.41
N ARG A 282 9.92 21.54 -4.47
CA ARG A 282 9.13 22.03 -5.62
C ARG A 282 7.67 22.30 -5.25
N LEU A 283 7.13 21.50 -4.33
CA LEU A 283 5.79 21.72 -3.80
C LEU A 283 5.76 22.98 -2.92
N VAL A 284 6.74 23.14 -2.03
CA VAL A 284 6.84 24.31 -1.15
C VAL A 284 7.02 25.60 -1.94
N GLU A 285 7.91 25.63 -2.95
CA GLU A 285 8.07 26.77 -3.85
C GLU A 285 6.74 27.12 -4.55
N ALA A 286 6.00 26.12 -5.03
CA ALA A 286 4.70 26.33 -5.65
C ALA A 286 3.63 26.81 -4.64
N LEU A 287 3.72 26.43 -3.36
CA LEU A 287 2.81 26.89 -2.32
C LEU A 287 3.12 28.34 -1.91
N GLU A 288 4.39 28.70 -1.79
CA GLU A 288 4.84 30.08 -1.51
C GLU A 288 4.40 31.04 -2.61
N GLU A 289 4.55 30.65 -3.89
CA GLU A 289 4.07 31.44 -5.03
C GLU A 289 2.54 31.69 -5.02
N ASN A 290 1.78 30.83 -4.33
CA ASN A 290 0.32 30.88 -4.29
C ASN A 290 -0.24 31.35 -2.93
N GLU A 291 0.60 32.00 -2.11
CA GLU A 291 0.22 32.55 -0.81
C GLU A 291 -0.34 31.46 0.14
N LEU A 292 0.22 30.25 0.06
CA LEU A 292 -0.13 29.09 0.88
C LEU A 292 1.02 28.73 1.85
N THR A 293 1.61 29.77 2.45
CA THR A 293 2.78 29.63 3.31
C THR A 293 2.49 28.85 4.60
N SER A 294 1.29 28.99 5.18
CA SER A 294 0.86 28.19 6.34
C SER A 294 0.80 26.69 6.03
N LEU A 295 0.27 26.34 4.85
CA LEU A 295 0.27 24.95 4.38
C LEU A 295 1.68 24.43 4.10
N ALA A 296 2.59 25.28 3.63
CA ALA A 296 4.00 24.92 3.49
C ALA A 296 4.64 24.66 4.86
N GLU A 297 4.37 25.49 5.88
CA GLU A 297 4.83 25.27 7.26
C GLU A 297 4.31 23.95 7.84
N ASP A 298 3.03 23.64 7.64
CA ASP A 298 2.42 22.37 8.06
C ASP A 298 3.14 21.17 7.42
N LEU A 299 3.40 21.22 6.11
CA LEU A 299 4.09 20.17 5.37
C LEU A 299 5.54 19.97 5.81
N LEU A 300 6.17 21.04 6.28
CA LEU A 300 7.53 21.03 6.80
C LEU A 300 7.60 20.63 8.28
N GLY A 301 6.45 20.50 8.96
CA GLY A 301 6.39 20.25 10.40
C GLY A 301 6.92 21.43 11.22
N LEU A 302 6.91 22.63 10.64
CA LEU A 302 7.34 23.89 11.28
C LEU A 302 6.17 24.65 11.90
N ALA A 303 4.94 24.21 11.66
CA ALA A 303 3.75 24.78 12.27
C ALA A 303 3.78 24.59 13.79
N ASN A 304 3.79 25.71 14.53
CA ASN A 304 3.64 25.70 15.97
C ASN A 304 2.21 25.21 16.32
N PRO A 305 2.03 24.18 17.17
CA PRO A 305 0.72 23.65 17.52
C PRO A 305 -0.17 24.65 18.31
N ASP A 306 0.34 25.82 18.69
CA ASP A 306 -0.38 26.85 19.46
C ASP A 306 -0.68 28.15 18.66
N GLY A 307 -0.53 28.13 17.33
CA GLY A 307 -0.68 29.32 16.49
C GLY A 307 -1.97 29.41 15.68
N GLY A 308 -3.09 29.75 16.33
CA GLY A 308 -4.21 30.52 15.75
C GLY A 308 -4.93 29.96 14.52
N LEU A 309 -6.17 29.49 14.73
CA LEU A 309 -7.18 29.30 13.70
C LEU A 309 -7.33 30.55 12.81
N ALA A 310 -7.16 30.37 11.51
CA ALA A 310 -7.64 31.27 10.46
C ALA A 310 -8.25 30.45 9.32
#